data_AF-A0A1H5QVW5-F1
#
_entry.id   AF-A0A1H5QVW5-F1
#
_cell.length_a   1.000
_cell.length_b   1.000
_cell.length_c   1.000
_cell.angle_alpha   90.00
_cell.angle_beta   90.00
_cell.angle_gamma   90.00
#
_symmetry.space_group_name_H-M   'P 1'
#
loop_
_entity.id
_entity.type
_entity.pdbx_description
1 polymer ?
#
loop_
_entity_poly.entity_id
_entity_poly.type
_entity_poly.pdbx_seq_one_letter_code
_entity_poly.pdbx_strand_id
1 'polypeptide(L)'
;MIPDPHRPDRKIVLSDAGVYDNLGLDPIENQRATVLVSDAGKKMKHEEKPHHNWPLQLFRVLTVMDNQVRELRTGSLLKSYQDKRFAGTYWATYSDITHFGLPDALPAPVERTRALAETKTRLTRMSEKVQDNLINWGYAACDAGMRRWVCPGTSLTPEFPYPGSGVG
;
A
#
# COMPACT_ATOMS: atom_id res chain seq x y z
N MET A 1 -28.37 -3.78 10.12
CA MET A 1 -28.34 -2.37 10.59
C MET A 1 -28.30 -2.43 12.10
N ILE A 2 -27.24 -1.92 12.73
CA ILE A 2 -26.96 -2.13 14.15
C ILE A 2 -27.58 -0.97 14.96
N PRO A 3 -28.41 -1.23 15.99
CA PRO A 3 -28.95 -0.20 16.86
C PRO A 3 -27.85 0.40 17.75
N ASP A 4 -27.89 1.71 17.97
CA ASP A 4 -26.93 2.42 18.83
C ASP A 4 -27.17 2.06 20.31
N PRO A 5 -26.16 1.49 21.01
CA PRO A 5 -26.30 1.05 22.41
C PRO A 5 -26.46 2.20 23.40
N HIS A 6 -26.18 3.45 23.01
CA HIS A 6 -26.32 4.64 23.87
C HIS A 6 -27.55 5.48 23.53
N ARG A 7 -28.14 5.32 22.33
CA ARG A 7 -29.34 6.02 21.89
C ARG A 7 -30.23 5.13 21.02
N PRO A 8 -31.18 4.38 21.61
CA PRO A 8 -31.96 3.37 20.91
C PRO A 8 -32.90 3.95 19.83
N ASP A 9 -33.12 5.26 19.81
CA ASP A 9 -33.85 5.99 18.77
C ASP A 9 -33.01 6.26 17.50
N ARG A 10 -31.70 6.00 17.56
CA ARG A 10 -30.75 6.35 16.51
C ARG A 10 -30.16 5.10 15.86
N LYS A 11 -30.00 5.15 14.53
CA LYS A 11 -29.47 4.06 13.71
C LYS A 11 -28.01 4.32 13.40
N ILE A 12 -27.15 3.32 13.59
CA ILE A 12 -25.74 3.40 13.18
C ILE A 12 -25.66 3.08 11.69
N VAL A 13 -25.15 4.03 10.91
CA VAL A 13 -24.78 3.83 9.50
C VAL A 13 -23.29 3.53 9.47
N LEU A 14 -22.95 2.27 9.24
CA LEU A 14 -21.56 1.84 9.06
C LEU A 14 -21.09 2.23 7.66
N SER A 15 -20.03 3.04 7.60
CA SER A 15 -19.26 3.25 6.38
C SER A 15 -18.13 2.22 6.31
N ASP A 16 -17.59 1.99 5.12
CA ASP A 16 -16.44 1.12 4.93
C ASP A 16 -15.28 1.57 5.85
N ALA A 17 -14.56 0.61 6.44
CA ALA A 17 -13.41 0.87 7.30
C ALA A 17 -12.33 1.69 6.58
N GLY A 18 -12.29 1.70 5.24
CA GLY A 18 -11.41 2.58 4.47
C GLY A 18 -11.67 4.09 4.66
N VAL A 19 -12.88 4.48 5.10
CA VAL A 19 -13.23 5.89 5.38
C VAL A 19 -12.72 6.34 6.76
N TYR A 20 -12.48 5.40 7.69
CA TYR A 20 -12.05 5.72 9.06
C TYR A 20 -10.58 5.36 9.29
N ASP A 21 -10.15 4.15 8.89
CA ASP A 21 -8.82 3.64 9.15
C ASP A 21 -8.24 2.82 7.98
N ASN A 22 -7.90 3.52 6.89
CA ASN A 22 -7.29 2.92 5.70
C ASN A 22 -5.91 2.25 5.96
N LEU A 23 -5.33 2.38 7.17
CA LEU A 23 -4.06 1.77 7.55
C LEU A 23 -4.13 0.91 8.83
N GLY A 24 -5.27 0.83 9.51
CA GLY A 24 -5.44 0.05 10.74
C GLY A 24 -4.61 0.53 11.93
N LEU A 25 -4.27 1.82 12.04
CA LEU A 25 -3.27 2.32 12.99
C LEU A 25 -3.83 2.66 14.38
N ASP A 26 -5.10 3.00 14.51
CA ASP A 26 -5.70 3.44 15.78
C ASP A 26 -5.77 2.31 16.86
N PRO A 27 -5.96 1.01 16.52
CA PRO A 27 -5.98 -0.06 17.52
C PRO A 27 -4.60 -0.42 18.12
N ILE A 28 -3.50 0.01 17.50
CA ILE A 28 -2.16 -0.52 17.77
C ILE A 28 -1.31 0.43 18.63
N GLU A 29 -1.78 1.67 18.85
CA GLU A 29 -1.01 2.75 19.48
C GLU A 29 -0.54 2.46 20.92
N ASN A 30 -1.20 1.53 21.62
CA ASN A 30 -0.88 1.15 23.02
C ASN A 30 -0.07 -0.15 23.18
N GLN A 31 0.28 -0.83 22.09
CA GLN A 31 1.08 -2.05 22.14
C GLN A 31 2.42 -1.77 21.45
N ARG A 32 3.54 -2.18 22.05
CA ARG A 32 4.88 -2.05 21.46
C ARG A 32 4.94 -2.91 20.19
N ALA A 33 4.42 -2.41 19.09
CA ALA A 33 4.15 -3.18 17.89
C ALA A 33 5.19 -2.88 16.81
N THR A 34 5.70 -3.96 16.21
CA THR A 34 6.29 -3.90 14.89
C THR A 34 5.14 -3.81 13.88
N VAL A 35 5.02 -2.68 13.19
CA VAL A 35 3.94 -2.42 12.24
C VAL A 35 4.48 -2.65 10.82
N LEU A 36 3.87 -3.57 10.08
CA LEU A 36 4.23 -3.88 8.70
C LEU A 36 3.10 -3.42 7.79
N VAL A 37 3.37 -2.50 6.87
CA VAL A 37 2.34 -1.91 6.02
C VAL A 37 2.66 -2.15 4.55
N SER A 38 1.77 -2.91 3.89
CA SER A 38 1.78 -3.14 2.44
C SER A 38 0.69 -2.31 1.78
N ASP A 39 1.06 -1.46 0.84
CA ASP A 39 0.14 -0.50 0.25
C ASP A 39 0.03 -0.62 -1.28
N ALA A 40 -1.07 -1.22 -1.73
CA ALA A 40 -1.33 -1.45 -3.16
C ALA A 40 -2.07 -0.30 -3.86
N GLY A 41 -2.41 0.80 -3.15
CA GLY A 41 -3.25 1.85 -3.73
C GLY A 41 -2.57 2.65 -4.84
N LYS A 42 -3.32 2.99 -5.88
CA LYS A 42 -2.83 3.67 -7.09
C LYS A 42 -2.53 5.16 -6.84
N LYS A 43 -1.35 5.66 -7.24
CA LYS A 43 -1.11 7.12 -7.37
C LYS A 43 -1.76 7.63 -8.67
N MET A 44 -2.60 8.66 -8.61
CA MET A 44 -3.22 9.21 -9.83
C MET A 44 -2.21 10.01 -10.66
N LYS A 45 -2.20 9.79 -11.98
CA LYS A 45 -1.57 10.71 -12.94
C LYS A 45 -2.41 11.98 -13.06
N HIS A 46 -1.76 13.13 -13.21
CA HIS A 46 -2.41 14.39 -13.52
C HIS A 46 -3.00 14.31 -14.94
N GLU A 47 -4.33 14.32 -15.08
CA GLU A 47 -5.00 14.38 -16.39
C GLU A 47 -5.32 15.84 -16.75
N GLU A 48 -4.65 16.37 -17.78
CA GLU A 48 -4.83 17.76 -18.25
C GLU A 48 -6.15 18.01 -18.97
N LYS A 49 -6.88 16.98 -19.44
CA LYS A 49 -8.18 17.11 -20.11
C LYS A 49 -9.19 16.05 -19.66
N PRO A 50 -9.95 16.31 -18.59
CA PRO A 50 -10.89 15.32 -18.04
C PRO A 50 -12.24 15.34 -18.76
N HIS A 51 -12.85 14.16 -18.90
CA HIS A 51 -14.19 13.99 -19.48
C HIS A 51 -15.28 14.56 -18.55
N HIS A 52 -16.25 15.28 -19.12
CA HIS A 52 -17.31 16.04 -18.43
C HIS A 52 -18.45 15.21 -17.79
N ASN A 53 -18.23 13.92 -17.52
CA ASN A 53 -19.28 13.05 -17.01
C ASN A 53 -19.39 13.17 -15.47
N TRP A 54 -20.51 13.74 -15.02
CA TRP A 54 -20.81 14.07 -13.62
C TRP A 54 -20.64 12.90 -12.60
N PRO A 55 -20.97 11.62 -12.91
CA PRO A 55 -20.72 10.50 -11.98
C PRO A 55 -19.23 10.22 -11.73
N LEU A 56 -18.36 10.48 -12.71
CA LEU A 56 -16.91 10.29 -12.58
C LEU A 56 -16.25 11.39 -11.75
N GLN A 57 -16.89 12.55 -11.60
CA GLN A 57 -16.40 13.63 -10.76
C GLN A 57 -16.54 13.34 -9.26
N LEU A 58 -17.60 12.65 -8.81
CA LEU A 58 -17.77 12.24 -7.40
C LEU A 58 -16.73 11.18 -6.99
N PHE A 59 -16.50 10.18 -7.84
CA PHE A 59 -15.39 9.23 -7.66
C PHE A 59 -14.05 9.96 -7.60
N ARG A 60 -13.86 11.02 -8.40
CA ARG A 60 -12.62 11.81 -8.38
C ARG A 60 -12.45 12.62 -7.09
N VAL A 61 -13.50 13.25 -6.57
CA VAL A 61 -13.41 13.97 -5.28
C VAL A 61 -13.10 12.99 -4.15
N LEU A 62 -13.78 11.84 -4.11
CA LEU A 62 -13.49 10.77 -3.15
C LEU A 62 -12.06 10.24 -3.29
N THR A 63 -11.58 10.03 -4.52
CA THR A 63 -10.22 9.54 -4.79
C THR A 63 -9.13 10.59 -4.51
N VAL A 64 -9.39 11.88 -4.74
CA VAL A 64 -8.46 12.98 -4.43
C VAL A 64 -8.36 13.20 -2.92
N MET A 65 -9.50 13.16 -2.21
CA MET A 65 -9.52 13.23 -0.74
C MET A 65 -8.82 12.00 -0.13
N ASP A 66 -9.06 10.80 -0.69
CA ASP A 66 -8.38 9.57 -0.25
C ASP A 66 -6.86 9.64 -0.48
N ASN A 67 -6.40 10.19 -1.61
CA ASN A 67 -4.96 10.39 -1.86
C ASN A 67 -4.32 11.38 -0.88
N GLN A 68 -4.99 12.50 -0.57
CA GLN A 68 -4.46 13.49 0.39
C GLN A 68 -4.40 12.92 1.81
N VAL A 69 -5.44 12.19 2.23
CA VAL A 69 -5.48 11.52 3.53
C VAL A 69 -4.43 10.41 3.58
N ARG A 70 -4.24 9.66 2.51
CA ARG A 70 -3.24 8.60 2.42
C ARG A 70 -1.81 9.13 2.42
N GLU A 71 -1.51 10.25 1.77
CA GLU A 71 -0.20 10.90 1.85
C GLU A 71 0.09 11.43 3.27
N LEU A 72 -0.89 12.06 3.93
CA LEU A 72 -0.75 12.52 5.31
C LEU A 72 -0.58 11.34 6.28
N ARG A 73 -1.32 10.25 6.09
CA ARG A 73 -1.24 9.05 6.94
C ARG A 73 0.06 8.28 6.72
N THR A 74 0.49 8.10 5.48
CA THR A 74 1.82 7.52 5.18
C THR A 74 2.93 8.40 5.74
N GLY A 75 2.80 9.73 5.65
CA GLY A 75 3.74 10.66 6.28
C GLY A 75 3.79 10.53 7.80
N SER A 76 2.63 10.44 8.46
CA SER A 76 2.54 10.21 9.92
C SER A 76 3.14 8.86 10.33
N LEU A 77 2.90 7.80 9.55
CA LEU A 77 3.46 6.46 9.76
C LEU A 77 4.98 6.44 9.56
N LEU A 78 5.50 7.07 8.51
CA LEU A 78 6.95 7.18 8.31
C LEU A 78 7.60 7.99 9.43
N LYS A 79 6.94 9.06 9.89
CA LYS A 79 7.39 9.85 11.03
C LYS A 79 7.37 9.04 12.33
N SER A 80 6.38 8.18 12.54
CA SER A 80 6.34 7.33 13.74
C SER A 80 7.45 6.27 13.75
N TYR A 81 7.87 5.75 12.58
CA TYR A 81 9.09 4.94 12.47
C TYR A 81 10.36 5.75 12.77
N GLN A 82 10.48 6.98 12.24
CA GLN A 82 11.63 7.86 12.49
C GLN A 82 11.75 8.25 13.97
N ASP A 83 10.62 8.60 14.59
CA ASP A 83 10.51 8.92 16.02
C ASP A 83 10.65 7.69 16.93
N LYS A 84 10.84 6.48 16.34
CA LYS A 84 10.93 5.19 17.04
C LYS A 84 9.70 4.88 17.92
N ARG A 85 8.54 5.44 17.60
CA ARG A 85 7.27 5.07 18.24
C ARG A 85 6.83 3.66 17.82
N PHE A 86 7.06 3.31 16.55
CA PHE A 86 6.89 1.96 16.03
C PHE A 86 8.21 1.45 15.43
N ALA A 87 8.42 0.14 15.54
CA ALA A 87 9.35 -0.57 14.64
C ALA A 87 8.57 -1.03 13.42
N GLY A 88 9.25 -1.34 12.31
CA GLY A 88 8.56 -1.86 11.14
C GLY A 88 9.09 -1.36 9.81
N THR A 89 8.26 -1.52 8.78
CA THR A 89 8.57 -1.04 7.44
C THR A 89 7.27 -0.80 6.66
N TYR A 90 7.36 0.09 5.68
CA TYR A 90 6.30 0.41 4.74
C TYR A 90 6.79 0.13 3.32
N TRP A 91 5.95 -0.51 2.51
CA TRP A 91 6.20 -0.68 1.09
C TRP A 91 4.91 -0.51 0.30
N ALA A 92 5.04 -0.01 -0.93
CA ALA A 92 3.91 0.25 -1.80
C ALA A 92 4.19 -0.19 -3.24
N THR A 93 3.14 -0.29 -4.05
CA THR A 93 3.28 -0.58 -5.49
C THR A 93 4.16 0.45 -6.22
N TYR A 94 4.19 1.70 -5.75
CA TYR A 94 5.02 2.78 -6.29
C TYR A 94 6.37 2.95 -5.56
N SER A 95 6.76 2.02 -4.68
CA SER A 95 8.05 2.07 -4.02
C SER A 95 9.19 1.93 -5.04
N ASP A 96 10.30 2.61 -4.76
CA ASP A 96 11.55 2.38 -5.46
C ASP A 96 12.41 1.44 -4.60
N ILE A 97 12.75 0.26 -5.14
CA ILE A 97 13.51 -0.73 -4.39
C ILE A 97 14.91 -0.23 -4.00
N THR A 98 15.46 0.72 -4.77
CA THR A 98 16.78 1.29 -4.49
C THR A 98 16.80 2.13 -3.21
N HIS A 99 15.65 2.67 -2.79
CA HIS A 99 15.54 3.45 -1.55
C HIS A 99 15.76 2.60 -0.29
N PHE A 100 15.64 1.26 -0.36
CA PHE A 100 15.99 0.39 0.76
C PHE A 100 17.51 0.24 0.94
N GLY A 101 18.32 0.59 -0.06
CA GLY A 101 19.78 0.62 0.05
C GLY A 101 20.42 -0.75 0.27
N LEU A 102 19.78 -1.82 -0.19
CA LEU A 102 20.31 -3.19 -0.11
C LEU A 102 21.11 -3.54 -1.37
N PRO A 103 22.35 -4.04 -1.22
CA PRO A 103 23.19 -4.40 -2.36
C PRO A 103 22.72 -5.68 -3.09
N ASP A 104 21.98 -6.52 -2.40
CA ASP A 104 21.50 -7.85 -2.83
C ASP A 104 19.96 -7.92 -2.80
N ALA A 105 19.29 -6.82 -3.13
CA ALA A 105 17.84 -6.81 -3.33
C ALA A 105 17.44 -7.67 -4.54
N LEU A 106 16.25 -8.27 -4.48
CA LEU A 106 15.69 -8.98 -5.64
C LEU A 106 15.63 -8.04 -6.87
N PRO A 107 16.00 -8.52 -8.08
CA PRO A 107 16.05 -7.65 -9.26
C PRO A 107 14.69 -7.05 -9.63
N ALA A 108 14.49 -5.77 -9.34
CA ALA A 108 13.24 -5.07 -9.62
C ALA A 108 13.49 -3.70 -10.29
N PRO A 109 13.72 -3.67 -11.63
CA PRO A 109 13.95 -2.43 -12.35
C PRO A 109 12.78 -1.45 -12.20
N VAL A 110 13.09 -0.19 -11.90
CA VAL A 110 12.10 0.85 -11.56
C VAL A 110 11.10 1.06 -12.70
N GLU A 111 11.52 0.94 -13.94
CA GLU A 111 10.66 1.09 -15.11
C GLU A 111 9.59 0.00 -15.16
N ARG A 112 9.97 -1.24 -14.83
CA ARG A 112 9.07 -2.40 -14.83
C ARG A 112 8.11 -2.37 -13.66
N THR A 113 8.61 -2.03 -12.46
CA THR A 113 7.76 -1.93 -11.27
C THR A 113 6.79 -0.75 -11.37
N ARG A 114 7.18 0.37 -11.99
CA ARG A 114 6.26 1.46 -12.33
C ARG A 114 5.17 1.02 -13.29
N ALA A 115 5.51 0.27 -14.34
CA ALA A 115 4.51 -0.27 -15.25
C ALA A 115 3.51 -1.20 -14.52
N LEU A 116 4.00 -2.02 -13.59
CA LEU A 116 3.14 -2.85 -12.73
C LEU A 116 2.23 -2.00 -11.83
N ALA A 117 2.75 -0.92 -11.24
CA ALA A 117 1.98 0.00 -10.41
C ALA A 117 0.88 0.75 -11.16
N GLU A 118 1.03 0.91 -12.48
CA GLU A 118 0.04 1.52 -13.37
C GLU A 118 -1.07 0.55 -13.81
N THR A 119 -0.91 -0.75 -13.54
CA THR A 119 -1.92 -1.78 -13.83
C THR A 119 -3.26 -1.39 -13.23
N LYS A 120 -4.33 -1.49 -14.03
CA LYS A 120 -5.66 -1.07 -13.60
C LYS A 120 -6.18 -2.05 -12.54
N THR A 121 -6.45 -1.54 -11.34
CA THR A 121 -7.13 -2.25 -10.25
C THR A 121 -8.61 -2.42 -10.59
N ARG A 122 -8.93 -3.40 -11.44
CA ARG A 122 -10.30 -3.78 -11.80
C ARG A 122 -10.61 -5.12 -11.15
N LEU A 123 -11.87 -5.34 -10.74
CA LEU A 123 -12.37 -6.64 -10.27
C LEU A 123 -12.53 -7.68 -11.39
N THR A 124 -11.85 -7.48 -12.53
CA THR A 124 -11.87 -8.40 -13.68
C THR A 124 -10.66 -9.31 -13.64
N ARG A 125 -10.81 -10.53 -14.17
CA ARG A 125 -9.70 -11.49 -14.28
C ARG A 125 -8.47 -10.85 -14.94
N MET A 126 -7.33 -11.02 -14.29
CA MET A 126 -6.01 -10.60 -14.75
C MET A 126 -5.32 -11.77 -15.45
N SER A 127 -4.38 -11.48 -16.37
CA SER A 127 -3.55 -12.55 -16.95
C SER A 127 -2.60 -13.09 -15.88
N GLU A 128 -2.32 -14.39 -15.95
CA GLU A 128 -1.43 -15.07 -15.00
C GLU A 128 -0.05 -14.40 -14.96
N LYS A 129 0.52 -14.04 -16.11
CA LYS A 129 1.80 -13.33 -16.17
C LYS A 129 1.80 -11.99 -15.41
N VAL A 130 0.73 -11.19 -15.51
CA VAL A 130 0.67 -9.91 -14.78
C VAL A 130 0.45 -10.15 -13.29
N GLN A 131 -0.31 -11.19 -12.94
CA GLN A 131 -0.48 -11.60 -11.55
C GLN A 131 0.84 -12.03 -10.91
N ASP A 132 1.60 -12.91 -11.57
CA ASP A 132 2.91 -13.36 -11.11
C ASP A 132 3.86 -12.18 -10.90
N ASN A 133 3.91 -11.26 -11.87
CA ASN A 133 4.77 -10.08 -11.81
C ASN A 133 4.40 -9.16 -10.63
N LEU A 134 3.11 -8.97 -10.38
CA LEU A 134 2.62 -8.18 -9.23
C LEU A 134 2.95 -8.86 -7.89
N ILE A 135 2.81 -10.19 -7.82
CA ILE A 135 3.17 -10.96 -6.62
C ILE A 135 4.67 -10.85 -6.38
N ASN A 136 5.49 -11.12 -7.40
CA ASN A 136 6.94 -10.99 -7.33
C ASN A 136 7.38 -9.58 -6.90
N TRP A 137 6.73 -8.54 -7.41
CA TRP A 137 7.02 -7.17 -6.99
C TRP A 137 6.69 -6.93 -5.52
N GLY A 138 5.50 -7.32 -5.07
CA GLY A 138 5.11 -7.19 -3.66
C GLY A 138 6.07 -7.91 -2.72
N TYR A 139 6.53 -9.11 -3.11
CA TYR A 139 7.52 -9.88 -2.35
C TYR A 139 8.89 -9.21 -2.32
N ALA A 140 9.39 -8.71 -3.45
CA ALA A 140 10.68 -8.02 -3.50
C ALA A 140 10.71 -6.75 -2.64
N ALA A 141 9.63 -5.95 -2.66
CA ALA A 141 9.54 -4.75 -1.84
C ALA A 141 9.39 -5.08 -0.34
N CYS A 142 8.63 -6.12 -0.01
CA CYS A 142 8.49 -6.63 1.35
C CYS A 142 9.83 -7.14 1.90
N ASP A 143 10.52 -8.02 1.15
CA ASP A 143 11.84 -8.53 1.50
C ASP A 143 12.82 -7.38 1.75
N ALA A 144 12.89 -6.43 0.83
CA ALA A 144 13.81 -5.30 0.96
C ALA A 144 13.51 -4.45 2.21
N GLY A 145 12.22 -4.19 2.49
CA GLY A 145 11.81 -3.48 3.70
C GLY A 145 12.14 -4.24 4.99
N MET A 146 11.87 -5.55 5.00
CA MET A 146 12.11 -6.42 6.15
C MET A 146 13.60 -6.51 6.47
N ARG A 147 14.43 -6.84 5.47
CA ARG A 147 15.88 -6.96 5.65
C ARG A 147 16.56 -5.65 6.01
N ARG A 148 15.99 -4.52 5.58
CA ARG A 148 16.56 -3.21 5.93
C ARG A 148 16.19 -2.75 7.34
N TRP A 149 14.93 -2.90 7.75
CA TRP A 149 14.41 -2.19 8.93
C TRP A 149 13.93 -3.10 10.06
N VAL A 150 13.61 -4.37 9.80
CA VAL A 150 12.98 -5.27 10.78
C VAL A 150 13.93 -6.39 11.21
N CYS A 151 14.56 -7.06 10.26
CA CYS A 151 15.49 -8.17 10.49
C CYS A 151 16.83 -7.97 9.76
N PRO A 152 17.58 -6.89 10.08
CA PRO A 152 18.90 -6.67 9.48
C PRO A 152 19.86 -7.81 9.82
N GLY A 153 20.59 -8.28 8.82
CA GLY A 153 21.56 -9.38 8.97
C GLY A 153 20.95 -10.78 8.90
N THR A 154 19.71 -10.93 8.44
CA THR A 154 19.15 -12.25 8.11
C THR A 154 20.04 -12.98 7.10
N SER A 155 20.18 -14.30 7.27
CA SER A 155 20.89 -15.19 6.33
C SER A 155 19.98 -15.74 5.24
N LEU A 156 18.71 -15.32 5.20
CA LEU A 156 17.76 -15.74 4.16
C LEU A 156 18.13 -15.10 2.83
N THR A 157 18.36 -15.93 1.83
CA THR A 157 18.50 -15.49 0.45
C THR A 157 17.09 -15.36 -0.15
N PRO A 158 16.67 -14.16 -0.57
CA PRO A 158 15.34 -13.98 -1.12
C PRO A 158 15.24 -14.57 -2.52
N GLU A 159 14.10 -15.18 -2.80
CA GLU A 159 13.75 -15.69 -4.13
C GLU A 159 12.37 -15.18 -4.53
N PHE A 160 12.16 -15.02 -5.84
CA PHE A 160 10.82 -14.72 -6.35
C PHE A 160 9.90 -15.92 -6.15
N PRO A 161 8.65 -15.73 -5.68
CA PRO A 161 7.65 -16.80 -5.67
C PRO A 161 7.41 -17.41 -7.06
N TYR A 162 7.54 -16.60 -8.12
CA TYR A 162 7.45 -17.04 -9.52
C TYR A 162 8.74 -16.68 -10.29
N PRO A 163 9.83 -17.45 -10.15
CA PRO A 163 11.13 -17.10 -10.74
C PRO A 163 11.10 -16.95 -12.26
N GLY A 164 10.26 -17.73 -12.95
CA GLY A 164 10.12 -17.68 -14.42
C GLY A 164 9.49 -16.41 -14.97
N SER A 165 8.78 -15.64 -14.12
CA SER A 165 8.06 -14.42 -14.52
C SER A 165 8.82 -13.15 -14.12
N GLY A 166 9.56 -13.19 -12.99
CA GLY A 166 10.26 -12.02 -12.46
C GLY A 166 9.31 -10.83 -12.25
N VAL A 167 9.76 -9.60 -12.54
CA VAL A 167 8.89 -8.41 -12.51
C VAL A 167 8.57 -7.86 -13.91
N GLY A 168 8.66 -8.67 -14.97
CA GLY A 168 8.40 -8.23 -16.36
C GLY A 168 8.83 -9.19 -17.44
#